data_AF-A0A975DDH9-F1
#
_entry.id   AF-A0A975DDH9-F1
#
_cell.length_a   1.000
_cell.length_b   1.000
_cell.length_c   1.000
_cell.angle_alpha   90.00
_cell.angle_beta   90.00
_cell.angle_gamma   90.00
#
_symmetry.space_group_name_H-M   'P 1'
#
loop_
_entity.id
_entity.type
_entity.pdbx_description
1 polymer ?
#
loop_
_entity_poly.entity_id
_entity_poly.type
_entity_poly.pdbx_seq_one_letter_code
_entity_poly.pdbx_strand_id
1 'polypeptide(L)'
;MPMMKSLTIVLFPLVLISSWSSFANIDIEYQVTEVAGSNTNYGLSVIAPASDPEQLVPYWHRKAVKICGSKKYKASALIKKETQCGDAIQVTSTGEKCEVIPASVFGTLSCNGI
;
A
#
# COMPACT_ATOMS: atom_id res chain seq x y z
N MET A 1 -28.29 -45.50 51.02
CA MET A 1 -27.14 -44.73 50.50
C MET A 1 -26.71 -45.32 49.16
N PRO A 2 -27.01 -44.63 48.05
CA PRO A 2 -26.30 -44.78 46.79
C PRO A 2 -25.59 -43.48 46.36
N MET A 3 -24.57 -43.66 45.54
CA MET A 3 -23.56 -42.73 45.05
C MET A 3 -24.03 -41.66 44.04
N MET A 4 -23.26 -40.56 44.04
CA MET A 4 -22.80 -39.75 42.89
C MET A 4 -23.81 -38.98 42.04
N LYS A 5 -23.58 -37.66 41.92
CA LYS A 5 -22.82 -37.07 40.78
C LYS A 5 -22.58 -35.59 41.06
N SER A 6 -21.34 -35.23 41.41
CA SER A 6 -20.90 -33.83 41.40
C SER A 6 -20.68 -33.41 39.95
N LEU A 7 -21.42 -32.41 39.50
CA LEU A 7 -21.43 -31.94 38.12
C LEU A 7 -20.41 -30.80 38.00
N THR A 8 -19.16 -31.13 37.66
CA THR A 8 -18.11 -30.13 37.44
C THR A 8 -18.30 -29.50 36.07
N ILE A 9 -18.85 -28.28 36.03
CA ILE A 9 -18.96 -27.49 34.80
C ILE A 9 -17.58 -26.88 34.50
N VAL A 10 -16.89 -27.44 33.50
CA VAL A 10 -15.62 -26.91 33.00
C VAL A 10 -15.93 -25.68 32.13
N LEU A 11 -15.64 -24.49 32.65
CA LEU A 11 -15.63 -23.25 31.86
C LEU A 11 -14.40 -23.28 30.94
N PHE A 12 -14.63 -23.53 29.65
CA PHE A 12 -13.61 -23.31 28.62
C PHE A 12 -13.49 -21.80 28.34
N PRO A 13 -12.31 -21.17 28.48
CA PRO A 13 -12.11 -19.83 27.97
C PRO A 13 -12.09 -19.86 26.44
N LEU A 14 -13.05 -19.16 25.84
CA LEU A 14 -13.11 -18.87 24.41
C LEU A 14 -11.89 -18.01 24.06
N VAL A 15 -10.80 -18.63 23.59
CA VAL A 15 -9.64 -17.92 23.08
C VAL A 15 -10.08 -17.23 21.79
N LEU A 16 -10.31 -15.91 21.87
CA LEU A 16 -10.44 -15.03 20.70
C LEU A 16 -9.12 -15.12 19.94
N ILE A 17 -9.09 -15.98 18.93
CA ILE A 17 -8.02 -16.02 17.95
C ILE A 17 -8.15 -14.70 17.19
N SER A 18 -7.44 -13.66 17.65
CA SER A 18 -7.26 -12.44 16.88
C SER A 18 -6.61 -12.86 15.58
N SER A 19 -7.40 -12.92 14.51
CA SER A 19 -6.93 -13.25 13.19
C SER A 19 -5.80 -12.26 12.89
N TRP A 20 -4.56 -12.74 12.94
CA TRP A 20 -3.44 -12.01 12.38
C TRP A 20 -3.80 -11.81 10.91
N SER A 21 -4.29 -10.62 10.58
CA SER A 21 -4.35 -10.15 9.22
C SER A 21 -2.92 -10.23 8.70
N SER A 22 -2.63 -11.25 7.90
CA SER A 22 -1.43 -11.28 7.07
C SER A 22 -1.48 -10.02 6.23
N PHE A 23 -0.73 -9.00 6.66
CA PHE A 23 -0.30 -7.96 5.76
C PHE A 23 0.59 -8.66 4.76
N ALA A 24 0.01 -9.07 3.63
CA ALA A 24 0.80 -9.36 2.45
C ALA A 24 1.72 -8.14 2.29
N ASN A 25 3.04 -8.35 2.42
CA ASN A 25 4.01 -7.29 2.17
C ASN A 25 3.96 -7.04 0.66
N ILE A 26 3.07 -6.13 0.26
CA ILE A 26 3.10 -5.55 -1.07
C ILE A 26 4.45 -4.83 -1.14
N ASP A 27 5.28 -5.23 -2.11
CA ASP A 27 6.54 -4.56 -2.36
C ASP A 27 6.24 -3.17 -2.96
N ILE A 28 6.47 -2.12 -2.19
CA ILE A 28 6.10 -0.75 -2.54
C ILE A 28 7.37 0.06 -2.77
N GLU A 29 7.54 0.51 -4.00
CA GLU A 29 8.57 1.45 -4.39
C GLU A 29 8.08 2.90 -4.24
N TYR A 30 8.93 3.76 -3.72
CA TYR A 30 8.70 5.19 -3.61
C TYR A 30 9.75 5.95 -4.41
N GLN A 31 9.32 6.78 -5.36
CA GLN A 31 10.19 7.71 -6.06
C GLN A 31 9.86 9.13 -5.61
N VAL A 32 10.87 9.86 -5.15
CA VAL A 32 10.73 11.25 -4.68
C VAL A 32 11.69 12.12 -5.48
N THR A 33 11.17 13.21 -6.04
CA THR A 33 11.96 14.16 -6.82
C THR A 33 11.77 15.55 -6.27
N GLU A 34 12.84 16.22 -5.88
CA GLU A 34 12.77 17.63 -5.47
C GLU A 34 12.57 18.52 -6.71
N VAL A 35 11.65 19.48 -6.61
CA VAL A 35 11.44 20.43 -7.70
C VAL A 35 12.59 21.44 -7.69
N ALA A 36 13.30 21.57 -8.80
CA ALA A 36 14.43 22.48 -8.93
C ALA A 36 14.08 23.90 -8.47
N GLY A 37 14.90 24.46 -7.57
CA GLY A 37 14.68 25.79 -7.00
C GLY A 37 13.64 25.86 -5.88
N SER A 38 13.15 24.73 -5.37
CA SER A 38 12.25 24.68 -4.21
C SER A 38 12.69 23.67 -3.16
N ASN A 39 12.81 24.13 -1.91
CA ASN A 39 13.07 23.27 -0.74
C ASN A 39 11.79 22.71 -0.12
N THR A 40 10.65 22.91 -0.77
CA THR A 40 9.33 22.63 -0.18
C THR A 40 8.35 21.96 -1.13
N ASN A 41 8.73 21.76 -2.39
CA ASN A 41 7.91 21.12 -3.40
C ASN A 41 8.57 19.83 -3.89
N TYR A 42 7.80 18.76 -3.96
CA TYR A 42 8.27 17.44 -4.34
C TYR A 42 7.31 16.79 -5.33
N GLY A 43 7.86 16.06 -6.30
CA GLY A 43 7.15 14.99 -7.01
C GLY A 43 7.23 13.71 -6.19
N LEU A 44 6.13 12.98 -6.09
CA LEU A 44 6.06 11.70 -5.39
C LEU A 44 5.31 10.68 -6.25
N SER A 45 5.96 9.55 -6.51
CA SER A 45 5.35 8.36 -7.10
C SER A 45 5.36 7.22 -6.08
N VAL A 46 4.25 6.48 -6.03
CA VAL A 46 4.15 5.18 -5.35
C VAL A 46 3.85 4.13 -6.40
N ILE A 47 4.67 3.09 -6.45
CA ILE A 47 4.61 2.05 -7.47
C ILE A 47 4.57 0.70 -6.76
N ALA A 48 3.65 -0.18 -7.15
CA ALA A 48 3.54 -1.50 -6.55
C ALA A 48 2.76 -2.47 -7.45
N PRO A 49 2.97 -3.79 -7.32
CA PRO A 49 2.15 -4.79 -7.99
C PRO A 49 0.74 -4.84 -7.36
N ALA A 50 -0.12 -3.92 -7.78
CA ALA A 50 -1.52 -3.82 -7.38
C ALA A 50 -2.43 -3.90 -8.60
N SER A 51 -3.59 -4.55 -8.46
CA SER A 51 -4.59 -4.60 -9.53
C SER A 51 -5.33 -3.27 -9.69
N ASP A 52 -5.49 -2.50 -8.61
CA ASP A 52 -6.17 -1.21 -8.59
C ASP A 52 -5.25 -0.13 -8.00
N PRO A 53 -4.95 0.95 -8.73
CA PRO A 53 -4.10 2.03 -8.24
C PRO A 53 -4.70 2.81 -7.06
N GLU A 54 -6.02 2.76 -6.81
CA GLU A 54 -6.63 3.39 -5.63
C GLU A 54 -6.06 2.83 -4.32
N GLN A 55 -5.64 1.56 -4.32
CA GLN A 55 -5.01 0.94 -3.15
C GLN A 55 -3.68 1.61 -2.77
N LEU A 56 -3.06 2.34 -3.69
CA LEU A 56 -1.78 3.02 -3.47
C LEU A 56 -1.95 4.45 -2.94
N VAL A 57 -3.15 5.04 -3.02
CA VAL A 57 -3.43 6.40 -2.56
C VAL A 57 -3.12 6.60 -1.05
N PRO A 58 -3.51 5.69 -0.14
CA PRO A 58 -3.15 5.82 1.28
C PRO A 58 -1.63 5.78 1.52
N TYR A 59 -0.89 5.00 0.73
CA TYR A 59 0.57 4.92 0.83
C TYR A 59 1.23 6.20 0.31
N TRP A 60 0.69 6.79 -0.75
CA TRP A 60 1.11 8.10 -1.25
C TRP A 60 0.96 9.17 -0.17
N HIS A 61 -0.22 9.28 0.44
CA HIS A 61 -0.46 10.24 1.52
C HIS A 61 0.43 9.98 2.74
N ARG A 62 0.63 8.72 3.13
CA ARG A 62 1.53 8.36 4.23
C ARG A 62 2.97 8.80 3.96
N LYS A 63 3.47 8.63 2.74
CA LYS A 63 4.81 9.08 2.35
C LYS A 63 4.89 10.60 2.26
N ALA A 64 3.86 11.28 1.75
CA ALA A 64 3.79 12.74 1.74
C ALA A 64 3.89 13.35 3.15
N VAL A 65 3.18 12.77 4.13
CA VAL A 65 3.30 13.18 5.55
C VAL A 65 4.73 12.97 6.05
N LYS A 66 5.38 11.85 5.73
CA LYS A 66 6.77 11.61 6.13
C LYS A 66 7.74 12.63 5.52
N ILE A 67 7.52 13.05 4.29
CA ILE A 67 8.35 14.06 3.61
C ILE A 67 8.17 15.44 4.26
N CYS A 68 6.93 15.86 4.51
CA CYS A 68 6.65 17.19 5.09
C CYS A 68 6.78 17.25 6.62
N GLY A 69 6.91 16.11 7.30
CA GLY A 69 7.06 16.01 8.74
C GLY A 69 5.83 16.57 9.48
N SER A 70 6.05 17.53 10.37
CA SER A 70 4.98 18.21 11.13
C SER A 70 4.22 19.26 10.31
N LYS A 71 4.67 19.60 9.10
CA LYS A 71 4.01 20.60 8.26
C LYS A 71 2.82 19.99 7.54
N LYS A 72 1.75 20.78 7.37
CA LYS A 72 0.67 20.44 6.45
C LYS A 72 1.18 20.50 5.02
N TYR A 73 0.64 19.65 4.14
CA TYR A 73 0.95 19.68 2.72
C TYR A 73 -0.30 19.93 1.88
N LYS A 74 -0.10 20.60 0.74
CA LYS A 74 -1.06 20.64 -0.37
C LYS A 74 -0.61 19.65 -1.42
N ALA A 75 -1.54 18.82 -1.91
CA ALA A 75 -1.29 17.88 -2.99
C ALA A 75 -1.95 18.36 -4.29
N SER A 76 -1.35 18.03 -5.43
CA SER A 76 -2.03 18.09 -6.72
C SER A 76 -3.14 17.04 -6.81
N ALA A 77 -3.93 17.11 -7.88
CA ALA A 77 -4.68 15.94 -8.32
C ALA A 77 -3.71 14.76 -8.55
N LEU A 78 -4.10 13.58 -8.06
CA LEU A 78 -3.31 12.37 -8.19
C LEU A 78 -3.58 11.72 -9.55
N ILE A 79 -2.52 11.41 -10.27
CA ILE A 79 -2.55 10.63 -11.51
C ILE A 79 -2.40 9.17 -11.13
N LYS A 80 -3.38 8.35 -11.52
CA LYS A 80 -3.46 6.93 -11.19
C LYS A 80 -3.27 6.13 -12.48
N LYS A 81 -2.36 5.17 -12.47
CA LYS A 81 -2.11 4.28 -13.60
C LYS A 81 -2.30 2.85 -13.15
N GLU A 82 -3.12 2.12 -13.88
CA GLU A 82 -3.36 0.70 -13.66
C GLU A 82 -2.12 -0.13 -14.04
N THR A 83 -2.09 -1.37 -13.57
CA THR A 83 -1.11 -2.36 -14.04
C THR A 83 -1.35 -2.64 -15.52
N GLN A 84 -0.29 -2.59 -16.33
CA GLN A 84 -0.38 -2.75 -17.78
C GLN A 84 0.70 -3.69 -18.32
N CYS A 85 0.42 -4.25 -19.47
CA CYS A 85 1.38 -4.99 -20.27
C CYS A 85 2.26 -3.97 -21.01
N GLY A 86 3.57 -4.01 -20.79
CA GLY A 86 4.54 -3.16 -21.47
C GLY A 86 4.81 -3.61 -22.90
N ASP A 87 5.58 -2.80 -23.64
CA ASP A 87 5.87 -3.04 -25.05
C ASP A 87 6.84 -4.22 -25.30
N ALA A 88 7.55 -4.67 -24.28
CA ALA A 88 8.46 -5.80 -24.36
C ALA A 88 7.68 -7.12 -24.28
N ILE A 89 7.58 -7.84 -25.40
CA ILE A 89 7.03 -9.20 -25.48
C ILE A 89 8.16 -10.20 -25.60
N GLN A 90 8.27 -11.10 -24.62
CA GLN A 90 9.10 -12.28 -24.68
C GLN A 90 8.29 -13.46 -25.21
N VAL A 91 8.66 -13.95 -26.39
CA VAL A 91 8.05 -15.15 -26.98
C VAL A 91 8.76 -16.38 -26.41
N THR A 92 8.03 -17.24 -25.71
CA THR A 92 8.52 -18.53 -25.20
C THR A 92 7.86 -19.69 -25.96
N SER A 93 8.38 -20.91 -25.82
CA SER A 93 7.77 -22.12 -26.40
C SER A 93 6.35 -22.42 -25.88
N THR A 94 5.91 -21.70 -24.83
CA THR A 94 4.62 -21.87 -24.15
C THR A 94 3.66 -20.70 -24.33
N GLY A 95 4.06 -19.65 -25.06
CA GLY A 95 3.21 -18.48 -25.34
C GLY A 95 3.98 -17.17 -25.35
N GLU A 96 3.24 -16.07 -25.41
CA GLU A 96 3.76 -14.71 -25.31
C GLU A 96 3.65 -14.23 -23.86
N LYS A 97 4.73 -13.68 -23.30
CA LYS A 97 4.72 -13.00 -22.00
C LYS A 97 5.19 -11.58 -22.21
N CYS A 98 4.46 -10.61 -21.67
CA CYS A 98 4.94 -9.24 -21.63
C CYS A 98 5.55 -8.89 -20.28
N GLU A 99 6.41 -7.88 -20.29
CA GLU A 99 6.83 -7.18 -19.09
C GLU A 99 5.60 -6.53 -18.42
N VAL A 100 5.40 -6.79 -17.13
CA VAL A 100 4.29 -6.22 -16.38
C VAL A 100 4.74 -4.89 -15.79
N ILE A 101 4.14 -3.79 -16.26
CA ILE A 101 4.30 -2.47 -15.68
C ILE A 101 3.35 -2.38 -14.48
N PRO A 102 3.87 -2.25 -13.25
CA PRO A 102 3.03 -2.19 -12.05
C PRO A 102 2.17 -0.93 -11.99
N ALA A 103 1.06 -1.02 -11.26
CA ALA A 103 0.23 0.13 -10.95
C ALA A 103 1.02 1.22 -10.22
N SER A 104 0.64 2.48 -10.46
CA SER A 104 1.29 3.62 -9.84
C SER A 104 0.33 4.78 -9.54
N VAL A 105 0.68 5.54 -8.50
CA VAL A 105 0.04 6.81 -8.15
C VAL A 105 1.11 7.88 -8.09
N PHE A 106 0.93 8.93 -8.89
CA PHE A 106 1.82 10.08 -8.97
C PHE A 106 1.09 11.37 -8.58
N GLY A 107 1.80 12.27 -7.92
CA GLY A 107 1.34 13.63 -7.65
C GLY A 107 2.48 14.53 -7.22
N THR A 108 2.23 15.82 -7.18
CA THR A 108 3.13 16.80 -6.55
C THR A 108 2.60 17.21 -5.19
N LEU A 109 3.50 17.54 -4.28
CA LEU A 109 3.16 18.02 -2.94
C LEU A 109 3.98 19.24 -2.57
N SER A 110 3.37 20.17 -1.84
CA SER A 110 4.00 21.37 -1.28
C SER A 110 3.87 21.39 0.24
N CYS A 111 5.00 21.33 0.96
CA CYS A 111 5.07 21.31 2.43
C CYS A 111 4.86 22.69 3.09
N ASN A 112 4.56 23.73 2.31
CA ASN A 112 4.19 25.06 2.80
C ASN A 112 2.68 25.32 2.69
N GLY A 113 1.88 24.27 2.46
CA GLY A 113 0.45 24.37 2.29
C GLY A 113 -0.27 24.72 3.60
N ILE A 114 -0.44 26.03 3.86
CA ILE A 114 -1.49 26.58 4.73
C ILE A 114 -2.59 27.14 3.84
#